data_AF-A0A924U1T0-F1
#
_entry.id   AF-A0A924U1T0-F1
#
_cell.length_a   1.000
_cell.length_b   1.000
_cell.length_c   1.000
_cell.angle_alpha   90.00
_cell.angle_beta   90.00
_cell.angle_gamma   90.00
#
_symmetry.space_group_name_H-M   'P 1'
#
loop_
_entity.id
_entity.type
_entity.pdbx_description
1 polymer ?
#
loop_
_entity_poly.entity_id
_entity_poly.type
_entity_poly.pdbx_seq_one_letter_code
_entity_poly.pdbx_strand_id
1 'polypeptide(L)'
;MFGAASSVWAPARTPRYWKRAGQESNLGEFVSIGAPLTQHDTATRSGDCLRVWRIDGVAFESAEFNLVKDRHDAWCNVLRNLCTGRTAVYHHRIHRRIHDRLSDAGTPEFSAAFSAAYQDRIGAAPMMSNELYITLLYRPFPSELSRRSARGSKTLESLQDRQRETLAAMEQQGALIERSLREFGPTLLGCYEHHGQLFWESGELFSFLINGVWRKVRFPTGPAHRTLPDARLTFGGGLLEIQQGERRRYASMLSIKEFAGQVEPGTLGALLYEDSEYIETQSFSSLPRRQAMAALTTQRDQLLASDDAVVSQIEAIDVALDQLGDGQFVMGEYSYTLAVFGDTLDECGKRAASAVGALTETTA
;
A
#
# COMPACT_ATOMS: atom_id res chain seq x y z
N MET A 1 43.04 -26.15 51.60
CA MET A 1 42.56 -27.03 50.53
C MET A 1 41.04 -26.89 50.44
N PHE A 2 40.55 -25.83 49.78
CA PHE A 2 39.14 -25.68 49.42
C PHE A 2 39.11 -25.19 47.98
N GLY A 3 38.83 -26.13 47.07
CA GLY A 3 38.82 -25.92 45.63
C GLY A 3 37.63 -25.07 45.19
N ALA A 4 37.89 -24.17 44.26
CA ALA A 4 36.90 -23.39 43.56
C ALA A 4 36.00 -24.31 42.73
N ALA A 5 34.69 -24.27 43.00
CA ALA A 5 33.68 -24.87 42.16
C ALA A 5 33.54 -24.02 40.88
N SER A 6 34.13 -24.48 39.78
CA SER A 6 33.89 -23.92 38.44
C SER A 6 32.46 -24.27 38.02
N SER A 7 31.59 -23.28 37.93
CA SER A 7 30.26 -23.43 37.32
C SER A 7 30.40 -23.66 35.82
N VAL A 8 30.32 -24.92 35.39
CA VAL A 8 30.29 -25.29 33.96
C VAL A 8 28.93 -24.89 33.40
N TRP A 9 28.89 -23.75 32.70
CA TRP A 9 27.73 -23.39 31.87
C TRP A 9 27.57 -24.46 30.80
N ALA A 10 26.39 -25.08 30.71
CA ALA A 10 26.06 -26.02 29.64
C ALA A 10 26.25 -25.32 28.27
N PRO A 11 26.84 -26.00 27.27
CA PRO A 11 27.00 -25.40 25.95
C PRO A 11 25.64 -25.00 25.39
N ALA A 12 25.53 -23.77 24.91
CA ALA A 12 24.30 -23.22 24.35
C ALA A 12 23.78 -24.18 23.26
N ARG A 13 22.61 -24.80 23.51
CA ARG A 13 21.94 -25.66 22.53
C ARG A 13 21.58 -24.79 21.34
N THR A 14 22.37 -24.87 20.28
CA THR A 14 22.07 -24.20 19.01
C THR A 14 21.01 -25.00 18.27
N PRO A 15 19.91 -24.36 17.81
CA PRO A 15 18.89 -25.04 17.03
C PRO A 15 19.49 -25.77 15.81
N ARG A 16 18.91 -26.91 15.43
CA ARG A 16 19.39 -27.80 14.34
C ARG A 16 19.74 -27.05 13.04
N TYR A 17 19.04 -25.97 12.74
CA TYR A 17 19.19 -25.18 11.51
C TYR A 17 19.79 -23.78 11.73
N TRP A 18 20.39 -23.50 12.89
CA TRP A 18 20.92 -22.18 13.25
C TRP A 18 21.91 -21.60 12.22
N LYS A 19 22.83 -22.42 11.70
CA LYS A 19 23.78 -22.00 10.66
C LYS A 19 23.09 -21.59 9.36
N ARG A 20 22.01 -22.27 8.96
CA ARG A 20 21.23 -21.93 7.76
C ARG A 20 20.41 -20.67 8.00
N ALA A 21 19.75 -20.56 9.15
CA ALA A 21 18.99 -19.37 9.52
C ALA A 21 19.88 -18.11 9.56
N GLY A 22 21.13 -18.23 10.02
CA GLY A 22 22.09 -17.13 10.00
C GLY A 22 22.62 -16.74 8.62
N GLN A 23 22.35 -17.53 7.57
CA GLN A 23 22.68 -17.23 6.18
C GLN A 23 21.51 -16.63 5.41
N GLU A 24 20.30 -16.66 5.97
CA GLU A 24 19.12 -16.07 5.34
C GLU A 24 19.15 -14.55 5.50
N SER A 25 18.78 -13.85 4.42
CA SER A 25 18.62 -12.40 4.47
C SER A 25 17.50 -12.03 5.44
N ASN A 26 17.77 -11.04 6.30
CA ASN A 26 16.75 -10.58 7.23
C ASN A 26 15.68 -9.79 6.46
N LEU A 27 14.41 -10.18 6.59
CA LEU A 27 13.31 -9.53 5.88
C LEU A 27 13.23 -8.02 6.18
N GLY A 28 13.61 -7.59 7.39
CA GLY A 28 13.67 -6.19 7.77
C GLY A 28 14.65 -5.34 6.94
N GLU A 29 15.60 -5.96 6.23
CA GLU A 29 16.47 -5.24 5.28
C GLU A 29 15.72 -4.73 4.05
N PHE A 30 14.62 -5.39 3.67
CA PHE A 30 13.76 -5.02 2.54
C PHE A 30 12.59 -4.13 2.96
N VAL A 31 12.35 -3.96 4.27
CA VAL A 31 11.28 -3.09 4.78
C VAL A 31 11.78 -1.66 4.89
N SER A 32 11.13 -0.76 4.16
CA SER A 32 11.43 0.68 4.13
C SER A 32 10.87 1.45 5.33
N ILE A 33 9.95 0.85 6.10
CA ILE A 33 9.27 1.50 7.23
C ILE A 33 10.25 1.72 8.40
N GLY A 34 10.43 2.99 8.77
CA GLY A 34 11.33 3.44 9.84
C GLY A 34 10.63 3.51 11.20
N ALA A 35 10.84 4.60 11.92
CA ALA A 35 10.19 4.84 13.20
C ALA A 35 8.99 5.80 13.03
N PRO A 36 7.93 5.67 13.84
CA PRO A 36 6.89 6.71 13.94
C PRO A 36 7.50 8.06 14.34
N LEU A 37 7.07 9.13 13.66
CA LEU A 37 7.43 10.51 13.98
C LEU A 37 6.36 11.15 14.88
N THR A 38 5.10 10.79 14.64
CA THR A 38 3.92 11.19 15.42
C THR A 38 2.99 9.98 15.53
N GLN A 39 1.78 10.17 16.09
CA GLN A 39 0.75 9.14 16.07
C GLN A 39 0.21 8.83 14.65
N HIS A 40 0.39 9.75 13.69
CA HIS A 40 -0.14 9.66 12.32
C HIS A 40 0.96 9.54 11.25
N ASP A 41 2.18 9.98 11.56
CA ASP A 41 3.28 10.12 10.60
C ASP A 41 4.39 9.13 10.91
N THR A 42 4.93 8.49 9.87
CA THR A 42 6.01 7.50 9.99
C THR A 42 7.16 7.84 9.07
N ALA A 43 8.38 7.84 9.60
CA ALA A 43 9.57 8.00 8.77
C ALA A 43 9.85 6.73 7.98
N THR A 44 10.38 6.86 6.78
CA THR A 44 11.04 5.76 6.07
C THR A 44 12.51 5.69 6.47
N ARG A 45 13.18 4.57 6.16
CA ARG A 45 14.64 4.44 6.31
C ARG A 45 15.43 5.39 5.41
N SER A 46 14.82 5.88 4.32
CA SER A 46 15.42 6.88 3.43
C SER A 46 15.31 8.32 3.96
N GLY A 47 14.52 8.56 5.02
CA GLY A 47 14.28 9.89 5.59
C GLY A 47 13.07 10.62 4.98
N ASP A 48 12.20 9.88 4.28
CA ASP A 48 10.93 10.38 3.78
C ASP A 48 9.84 10.21 4.86
N CYS A 49 8.68 10.83 4.69
CA CYS A 49 7.57 10.80 5.65
C CYS A 49 6.32 10.17 5.02
N LEU A 50 5.68 9.24 5.73
CA LEU A 50 4.45 8.55 5.33
C LEU A 50 3.29 9.00 6.22
N ARG A 51 2.12 9.20 5.61
CA ARG A 51 0.83 9.36 6.31
C ARG A 51 -0.23 8.53 5.59
N VAL A 52 -1.12 7.88 6.35
CA VAL A 52 -2.09 6.91 5.82
C VAL A 52 -3.52 7.29 6.21
N TRP A 53 -4.43 7.20 5.25
CA TRP A 53 -5.87 7.30 5.47
C TRP A 53 -6.53 6.00 5.04
N ARG A 54 -7.52 5.54 5.80
CA ARG A 54 -8.56 4.65 5.28
C ARG A 54 -9.63 5.49 4.60
N ILE A 55 -10.12 5.07 3.45
CA ILE A 55 -11.22 5.73 2.75
C ILE A 55 -12.34 4.72 2.47
N ASP A 56 -13.53 5.24 2.27
CA ASP A 56 -14.66 4.47 1.77
C ASP A 56 -14.62 4.40 0.24
N GLY A 57 -15.29 3.39 -0.31
CA GLY A 57 -15.45 3.21 -1.74
C GLY A 57 -16.71 3.86 -2.30
N VAL A 58 -16.92 3.68 -3.60
CA VAL A 58 -18.19 3.94 -4.27
C VAL A 58 -18.90 2.60 -4.49
N ALA A 59 -20.23 2.57 -4.37
CA ALA A 59 -21.02 1.38 -4.62
C ALA A 59 -20.90 0.96 -6.10
N PHE A 60 -20.03 0.00 -6.38
CA PHE A 60 -19.55 -0.26 -7.75
C PHE A 60 -20.63 -0.77 -8.72
N GLU A 61 -21.69 -1.44 -8.24
CA GLU A 61 -22.77 -1.97 -9.10
C GLU A 61 -23.93 -0.99 -9.31
N SER A 62 -24.09 -0.01 -8.43
CA SER A 62 -25.32 0.81 -8.34
C SER A 62 -25.06 2.30 -8.38
N ALA A 63 -23.81 2.74 -8.35
CA ALA A 63 -23.48 4.15 -8.48
C ALA A 63 -23.77 4.66 -9.89
N GLU A 64 -24.36 5.85 -9.94
CA GLU A 64 -24.57 6.54 -11.20
C GLU A 64 -23.25 7.01 -11.82
N PHE A 65 -23.21 7.06 -13.16
CA PHE A 65 -22.03 7.48 -13.91
C PHE A 65 -21.46 8.83 -13.43
N ASN A 66 -22.32 9.82 -13.19
CA ASN A 66 -21.87 11.15 -12.75
C ASN A 66 -21.21 11.10 -11.37
N LEU A 67 -21.72 10.29 -10.45
CA LEU A 67 -21.10 10.10 -9.14
C LEU A 67 -19.70 9.49 -9.29
N VAL A 68 -19.56 8.43 -10.10
CA VAL A 68 -18.27 7.80 -10.37
C VAL A 68 -17.28 8.79 -11.00
N LYS A 69 -17.74 9.57 -11.97
CA LYS A 69 -16.95 10.61 -12.63
C LYS A 69 -16.49 11.69 -11.65
N ASP A 70 -17.39 12.25 -10.84
CA ASP A 70 -17.06 13.28 -9.86
C ASP A 70 -16.03 12.79 -8.84
N ARG A 71 -16.16 11.52 -8.43
CA ARG A 71 -15.22 10.84 -7.53
C ARG A 71 -13.85 10.63 -8.17
N HIS A 72 -13.83 10.25 -9.46
CA HIS A 72 -12.60 10.17 -10.24
C HIS A 72 -11.93 11.55 -10.40
N ASP A 73 -12.68 12.58 -10.75
CA ASP A 73 -12.18 13.94 -10.93
C ASP A 73 -11.62 14.52 -9.62
N ALA A 74 -12.24 14.20 -8.49
CA ALA A 74 -11.73 14.55 -7.15
C ALA A 74 -10.35 13.90 -6.88
N TRP A 75 -10.17 12.63 -7.25
CA TRP A 75 -8.88 11.96 -7.12
C TRP A 75 -7.82 12.53 -8.06
N CYS A 76 -8.16 12.75 -9.32
CA CYS A 76 -7.28 13.43 -10.28
C CYS A 76 -6.88 14.82 -9.79
N ASN A 77 -7.80 15.54 -9.15
CA ASN A 77 -7.52 16.83 -8.54
C ASN A 77 -6.52 16.74 -7.38
N VAL A 78 -6.58 15.71 -6.55
CA VAL A 78 -5.54 15.46 -5.53
C VAL A 78 -4.18 15.31 -6.20
N LEU A 79 -4.06 14.41 -7.18
CA LEU A 79 -2.78 14.12 -7.83
C LEU A 79 -2.18 15.35 -8.52
N ARG A 80 -3.01 16.22 -9.11
CA ARG A 80 -2.56 17.48 -9.73
C ARG A 80 -2.04 18.52 -8.74
N ASN A 81 -2.62 18.59 -7.54
CA ASN A 81 -2.33 19.64 -6.58
C ASN A 81 -1.32 19.24 -5.49
N LEU A 82 -0.91 17.98 -5.44
CA LEU A 82 0.21 17.56 -4.59
C LEU A 82 1.54 18.13 -5.10
N CYS A 83 2.51 18.31 -4.20
CA CYS A 83 3.82 18.87 -4.54
C CYS A 83 4.61 17.97 -5.54
N THR A 84 4.58 18.35 -6.82
CA THR A 84 5.22 17.59 -7.90
C THR A 84 6.70 17.30 -7.64
N GLY A 85 7.14 16.07 -7.85
CA GLY A 85 8.54 15.66 -7.65
C GLY A 85 8.97 15.48 -6.20
N ARG A 86 8.10 15.79 -5.23
CA ARG A 86 8.35 15.55 -3.80
C ARG A 86 7.36 14.60 -3.18
N THR A 87 6.25 14.31 -3.84
CA THR A 87 5.24 13.38 -3.33
C THR A 87 5.16 12.12 -4.19
N ALA A 88 4.82 11.02 -3.53
CA ALA A 88 4.21 9.86 -4.17
C ALA A 88 3.00 9.43 -3.36
N VAL A 89 2.08 8.78 -4.05
CA VAL A 89 0.84 8.30 -3.46
C VAL A 89 0.73 6.81 -3.73
N TYR A 90 0.38 6.05 -2.72
CA TYR A 90 0.05 4.64 -2.84
C TYR A 90 -1.43 4.45 -2.54
N HIS A 91 -2.08 3.65 -3.36
CA HIS A 91 -3.42 3.14 -3.13
C HIS A 91 -3.33 1.65 -2.88
N HIS A 92 -3.91 1.19 -1.77
CA HIS A 92 -4.06 -0.22 -1.47
C HIS A 92 -5.53 -0.58 -1.42
N ARG A 93 -5.94 -1.57 -2.22
CA ARG A 93 -7.23 -2.26 -2.05
C ARG A 93 -6.95 -3.65 -1.49
N ILE A 94 -7.45 -3.88 -0.29
CA ILE A 94 -7.33 -5.15 0.43
C ILE A 94 -8.67 -5.85 0.31
N HIS A 95 -8.71 -6.91 -0.49
CA HIS A 95 -9.87 -7.77 -0.63
C HIS A 95 -9.64 -9.01 0.24
N ARG A 96 -10.41 -9.14 1.33
CA ARG A 96 -10.18 -10.20 2.33
C ARG A 96 -11.47 -10.84 2.83
N ARG A 97 -11.36 -12.12 3.19
CA ARG A 97 -12.42 -12.88 3.84
C ARG A 97 -12.52 -12.39 5.28
N ILE A 98 -13.71 -11.97 5.67
CA ILE A 98 -14.03 -11.59 7.04
C ILE A 98 -15.16 -12.47 7.56
N HIS A 99 -15.13 -12.69 8.87
CA HIS A 99 -16.27 -13.18 9.61
C HIS A 99 -16.68 -12.03 10.53
N ASP A 100 -17.90 -11.58 10.38
CA ASP A 100 -18.47 -10.58 11.27
C ASP A 100 -19.75 -11.13 11.89
N ARG A 101 -20.02 -10.71 13.12
CA ARG A 101 -21.22 -11.07 13.86
C ARG A 101 -21.64 -9.88 14.69
N LEU A 102 -22.86 -9.41 14.47
CA LEU A 102 -23.44 -8.36 15.30
C LEU A 102 -23.71 -8.88 16.71
N SER A 103 -23.75 -7.95 17.67
CA SER A 103 -24.23 -8.29 19.01
C SER A 103 -25.71 -8.66 18.95
N ASP A 104 -26.05 -9.85 19.43
CA ASP A 104 -27.43 -10.33 19.44
C ASP A 104 -28.29 -9.45 20.38
N ALA A 105 -29.53 -9.17 19.96
CA ALA A 105 -30.47 -8.41 20.78
C ALA A 105 -30.83 -9.20 22.04
N GLY A 106 -30.69 -8.60 23.23
CA GLY A 106 -30.96 -9.28 24.51
C GLY A 106 -32.44 -9.56 24.80
N THR A 107 -33.36 -8.78 24.22
CA THR A 107 -34.83 -8.88 24.41
C THR A 107 -35.57 -8.18 23.27
N PRO A 108 -36.77 -8.62 22.82
CA PRO A 108 -37.57 -9.79 23.24
C PRO A 108 -37.09 -11.14 22.66
N GLU A 109 -37.63 -12.26 23.17
CA GLU A 109 -37.23 -13.65 22.85
C GLU A 109 -37.27 -13.98 21.35
N PHE A 110 -38.30 -13.55 20.62
CA PHE A 110 -38.37 -13.74 19.17
C PHE A 110 -37.24 -13.01 18.44
N SER A 111 -36.97 -11.75 18.80
CA SER A 111 -35.92 -10.94 18.17
C SER A 111 -34.53 -11.51 18.44
N ALA A 112 -34.30 -12.02 19.66
CA ALA A 112 -33.07 -12.71 20.02
C ALA A 112 -32.89 -14.01 19.22
N ALA A 113 -33.92 -14.86 19.15
CA ALA A 113 -33.89 -16.11 18.41
C ALA A 113 -33.75 -15.89 16.90
N PHE A 114 -34.44 -14.89 16.34
CA PHE A 114 -34.32 -14.49 14.94
C PHE A 114 -32.92 -13.95 14.62
N SER A 115 -32.38 -13.05 15.46
CA SER A 115 -31.01 -12.53 15.31
C SER A 115 -30.00 -13.67 15.29
N ALA A 116 -30.07 -14.58 16.28
CA ALA A 116 -29.17 -15.72 16.35
C ALA A 116 -29.27 -16.60 15.09
N ALA A 117 -30.48 -17.01 14.70
CA ALA A 117 -30.67 -17.86 13.52
C ALA A 117 -30.22 -17.18 12.21
N TYR A 118 -30.46 -15.88 12.08
CA TYR A 118 -30.03 -15.10 10.92
C TYR A 118 -28.51 -14.95 10.86
N GLN A 119 -27.87 -14.61 11.99
CA GLN A 119 -26.42 -14.48 12.11
C GLN A 119 -25.71 -15.82 11.93
N ASP A 120 -26.27 -16.92 12.44
CA ASP A 120 -25.73 -18.27 12.24
C ASP A 120 -25.79 -18.67 10.76
N ARG A 121 -26.87 -18.27 10.06
CA ARG A 121 -26.99 -18.50 8.62
C ARG A 121 -26.02 -17.67 7.79
N ILE A 122 -25.87 -16.38 8.10
CA ILE A 122 -24.94 -15.50 7.36
C ILE A 122 -23.48 -15.85 7.66
N GLY A 123 -23.16 -16.14 8.91
CA GLY A 123 -21.81 -16.50 9.34
C GLY A 123 -21.35 -17.89 8.90
N ALA A 124 -22.20 -18.67 8.21
CA ALA A 124 -21.85 -19.99 7.70
C ALA A 124 -20.79 -19.93 6.59
N ALA A 125 -20.73 -18.83 5.84
CA ALA A 125 -19.71 -18.57 4.83
C ALA A 125 -19.01 -17.24 5.14
N PRO A 126 -17.69 -17.13 4.88
CA PRO A 126 -16.99 -15.86 5.01
C PRO A 126 -17.58 -14.83 4.04
N MET A 127 -17.66 -13.59 4.49
CA MET A 127 -18.01 -12.46 3.65
C MET A 127 -16.73 -11.87 3.04
N MET A 128 -16.84 -11.22 1.89
CA MET A 128 -15.73 -10.46 1.31
C MET A 128 -15.81 -8.99 1.66
N SER A 129 -14.72 -8.47 2.23
CA SER A 129 -14.56 -7.06 2.55
C SER A 129 -13.53 -6.42 1.64
N ASN A 130 -13.83 -5.20 1.19
CA ASN A 130 -12.89 -4.32 0.49
C ASN A 130 -12.50 -3.18 1.41
N GLU A 131 -11.23 -3.12 1.80
CA GLU A 131 -10.68 -1.98 2.52
C GLU A 131 -9.75 -1.19 1.62
N LEU A 132 -9.96 0.13 1.59
CA LEU A 132 -9.22 1.05 0.74
C LEU A 132 -8.34 1.95 1.61
N TYR A 133 -7.07 2.03 1.24
CA TYR A 133 -6.10 2.86 1.94
C TYR A 133 -5.35 3.75 0.95
N ILE A 134 -5.16 5.00 1.34
CA ILE A 134 -4.27 5.95 0.64
C ILE A 134 -3.09 6.23 1.55
N THR A 135 -1.88 6.08 1.04
CA THR A 135 -0.65 6.47 1.71
C THR A 135 0.00 7.61 0.93
N LEU A 136 0.18 8.76 1.58
CA LEU A 136 0.99 9.86 1.06
C LEU A 136 2.44 9.68 1.54
N LEU A 137 3.38 9.63 0.60
CA LEU A 137 4.81 9.70 0.83
C LEU A 137 5.30 11.11 0.47
N TYR A 138 5.82 11.85 1.45
CA TYR A 138 6.51 13.13 1.23
C TYR A 138 8.02 12.95 1.33
N ARG A 139 8.75 13.49 0.35
CA ARG A 139 10.20 13.45 0.22
C ARG A 139 10.79 14.84 0.45
N PRO A 140 11.31 15.16 1.64
CA PRO A 140 12.00 16.42 1.89
C PRO A 140 13.20 16.61 0.96
N PHE A 141 13.86 15.50 0.62
CA PHE A 141 15.07 15.45 -0.21
C PHE A 141 14.86 14.46 -1.38
N PRO A 142 14.29 14.91 -2.51
CA PRO A 142 13.92 14.01 -3.61
C PRO A 142 15.11 13.40 -4.37
N SER A 143 16.32 13.97 -4.24
CA SER A 143 17.52 13.46 -4.91
C SER A 143 18.53 12.85 -3.94
N GLU A 144 19.26 11.82 -4.37
CA GLU A 144 20.33 11.19 -3.57
C GLU A 144 21.41 12.17 -3.10
N LEU A 145 21.80 13.12 -3.97
CA LEU A 145 22.76 14.17 -3.62
C LEU A 145 22.22 15.06 -2.50
N SER A 146 20.95 15.46 -2.57
CA SER A 146 20.32 16.26 -1.51
C SER A 146 20.22 15.49 -0.19
N ARG A 147 19.90 14.19 -0.23
CA ARG A 147 19.90 13.30 0.95
C ARG A 147 21.28 13.22 1.61
N ARG A 148 22.34 13.04 0.83
CA ARG A 148 23.72 12.95 1.35
C ARG A 148 24.15 14.26 2.01
N SER A 149 23.85 15.39 1.38
CA SER A 149 24.12 16.72 1.94
C SER A 149 23.35 16.95 3.26
N ALA A 150 22.07 16.58 3.30
CA ALA A 150 21.24 16.70 4.49
C ALA A 150 21.79 15.88 5.67
N ARG A 151 22.28 14.65 5.43
CA ARG A 151 22.94 13.80 6.45
C ARG A 151 24.23 14.41 7.01
N GLY A 152 24.83 15.39 6.33
CA GLY A 152 26.02 16.11 6.78
C GLY A 152 25.75 17.13 7.89
N SER A 153 24.52 17.64 8.02
CA SER A 153 24.15 18.51 9.15
C SER A 153 23.83 17.65 10.38
N LYS A 154 24.60 17.83 11.45
CA LYS A 154 24.61 16.93 12.62
C LYS A 154 24.10 17.58 13.92
N THR A 155 23.68 18.84 13.90
CA THR A 155 23.15 19.46 15.12
C THR A 155 21.73 18.94 15.39
N LEU A 156 21.44 18.67 16.65
CA LEU A 156 20.12 18.21 17.09
C LEU A 156 19.03 19.21 16.69
N GLU A 157 19.32 20.51 16.82
CA GLU A 157 18.45 21.62 16.41
C GLU A 157 18.12 21.55 14.91
N SER A 158 19.12 21.40 14.03
CA SER A 158 18.89 21.30 12.58
C SER A 158 18.04 20.07 12.22
N LEU A 159 18.17 18.96 12.95
CA LEU A 159 17.34 17.77 12.74
C LEU A 159 15.88 18.02 13.19
N GLN A 160 15.68 18.68 14.32
CA GLN A 160 14.36 19.04 14.83
C GLN A 160 13.64 20.04 13.91
N ASP A 161 14.34 21.06 13.40
CA ASP A 161 13.77 22.03 12.48
C ASP A 161 13.33 21.37 11.18
N ARG A 162 14.16 20.49 10.61
CA ARG A 162 13.79 19.72 9.42
C ARG A 162 12.59 18.81 9.64
N GLN A 163 12.51 18.15 10.80
CA GLN A 163 11.36 17.34 11.14
C GLN A 163 10.10 18.22 11.22
N ARG A 164 10.21 19.41 11.82
CA ARG A 164 9.10 20.37 11.91
C ARG A 164 8.64 20.85 10.53
N GLU A 165 9.56 21.20 9.64
CA GLU A 165 9.26 21.58 8.25
C GLU A 165 8.59 20.44 7.48
N THR A 166 9.10 19.21 7.66
CA THR A 166 8.55 18.00 7.03
C THR A 166 7.12 17.75 7.48
N LEU A 167 6.86 17.83 8.79
CA LEU A 167 5.53 17.63 9.36
C LEU A 167 4.57 18.76 8.95
N ALA A 168 5.05 20.01 8.87
CA ALA A 168 4.24 21.14 8.39
C ALA A 168 3.84 20.97 6.92
N ALA A 169 4.76 20.51 6.06
CA ALA A 169 4.45 20.19 4.67
C ALA A 169 3.47 19.02 4.57
N MET A 170 3.68 17.95 5.36
CA MET A 170 2.76 16.81 5.43
C MET A 170 1.35 17.24 5.84
N GLU A 171 1.23 18.13 6.82
CA GLU A 171 -0.06 18.65 7.28
C GLU A 171 -0.80 19.41 6.18
N GLN A 172 -0.11 20.28 5.44
CA GLN A 172 -0.69 21.01 4.32
C GLN A 172 -1.20 20.07 3.20
N GLN A 173 -0.41 19.05 2.86
CA GLN A 173 -0.76 18.07 1.82
C GLN A 173 -1.86 17.11 2.29
N GLY A 174 -1.83 16.70 3.56
CA GLY A 174 -2.87 15.88 4.18
C GLY A 174 -4.23 16.60 4.19
N ALA A 175 -4.24 17.88 4.56
CA ALA A 175 -5.46 18.69 4.53
C ALA A 175 -6.02 18.85 3.10
N LEU A 176 -5.17 18.86 2.07
CA LEU A 176 -5.62 18.83 0.66
C LEU A 176 -6.32 17.51 0.33
N ILE A 177 -5.75 16.37 0.74
CA ILE A 177 -6.36 15.04 0.54
C ILE A 177 -7.71 14.97 1.25
N GLU A 178 -7.77 15.36 2.53
CA GLU A 178 -8.99 15.29 3.32
C GLU A 178 -10.11 16.17 2.76
N ARG A 179 -9.79 17.40 2.31
CA ARG A 179 -10.78 18.28 1.68
C ARG A 179 -11.25 17.76 0.33
N SER A 180 -10.33 17.30 -0.52
CA SER A 180 -10.66 16.87 -1.89
C SER A 180 -11.40 15.54 -1.90
N LEU A 181 -11.08 14.66 -0.95
CA LEU A 181 -11.69 13.33 -0.82
C LEU A 181 -12.74 13.27 0.29
N ARG A 182 -13.23 14.40 0.80
CA ARG A 182 -14.21 14.48 1.91
C ARG A 182 -15.36 13.49 1.74
N GLU A 183 -15.82 13.38 0.51
CA GLU A 183 -16.92 12.55 0.08
C GLU A 183 -16.65 11.03 0.11
N PHE A 184 -15.37 10.63 0.19
CA PHE A 184 -14.94 9.25 0.46
C PHE A 184 -14.68 8.99 1.95
N GLY A 185 -15.05 9.90 2.86
CA GLY A 185 -14.93 9.69 4.31
C GLY A 185 -13.50 9.38 4.80
N PRO A 186 -12.46 10.17 4.44
CA PRO A 186 -11.08 9.85 4.80
C PRO A 186 -10.91 9.84 6.32
N THR A 187 -10.53 8.68 6.83
CA THR A 187 -10.21 8.45 8.24
C THR A 187 -8.70 8.37 8.37
N LEU A 188 -8.09 9.40 8.96
CA LEU A 188 -6.65 9.44 9.22
C LEU A 188 -6.27 8.35 10.23
N LEU A 189 -5.36 7.45 9.85
CA LEU A 189 -4.90 6.39 10.74
C LEU A 189 -4.01 6.97 11.84
N GLY A 190 -4.23 6.50 13.07
CA GLY A 190 -3.55 7.00 14.25
C GLY A 190 -3.11 5.89 15.19
N CYS A 191 -3.27 6.17 16.47
CA CYS A 191 -3.04 5.23 17.55
C CYS A 191 -4.31 5.07 18.38
N TYR A 192 -4.51 3.89 18.94
CA TYR A 192 -5.64 3.60 19.81
C TYR A 192 -5.21 2.77 21.01
N GLU A 193 -5.91 2.92 22.13
CA GLU A 193 -5.67 2.10 23.31
C GLU A 193 -6.53 0.84 23.30
N HIS A 194 -5.92 -0.29 23.64
CA HIS A 194 -6.62 -1.56 23.82
C HIS A 194 -5.96 -2.36 24.93
N HIS A 195 -6.74 -2.74 25.95
CA HIS A 195 -6.25 -3.42 27.15
C HIS A 195 -5.01 -2.74 27.80
N GLY A 196 -5.03 -1.41 27.88
CA GLY A 196 -3.97 -0.61 28.52
C GLY A 196 -2.67 -0.51 27.70
N GLN A 197 -2.71 -0.83 26.40
CA GLN A 197 -1.57 -0.73 25.50
C GLN A 197 -1.91 0.11 24.28
N LEU A 198 -0.95 0.91 23.82
CA LEU A 198 -1.08 1.73 22.63
C LEU A 198 -0.78 0.90 21.37
N PHE A 199 -1.73 0.87 20.46
CA PHE A 199 -1.64 0.23 19.15
C PHE A 199 -1.55 1.28 18.04
N TRP A 200 -1.00 0.88 16.91
CA TRP A 200 -0.59 1.74 15.82
C TRP A 200 -1.21 1.26 14.50
N GLU A 201 -2.25 1.95 14.02
CA GLU A 201 -3.09 1.47 12.92
C GLU A 201 -2.33 1.38 11.59
N SER A 202 -1.52 2.37 11.23
CA SER A 202 -0.70 2.28 10.01
C SER A 202 0.36 1.18 10.12
N GLY A 203 0.81 0.86 11.33
CA GLY A 203 1.64 -0.32 11.60
C GLY A 203 0.93 -1.64 11.31
N GLU A 204 -0.37 -1.74 11.61
CA GLU A 204 -1.19 -2.92 11.29
C GLU A 204 -1.28 -3.13 9.78
N LEU A 205 -1.56 -2.05 9.03
CA LEU A 205 -1.55 -2.07 7.57
C LEU A 205 -0.19 -2.52 7.04
N PHE A 206 0.90 -1.88 7.45
CA PHE A 206 2.25 -2.24 6.98
C PHE A 206 2.60 -3.68 7.34
N SER A 207 2.25 -4.15 8.53
CA SER A 207 2.46 -5.54 8.93
C SER A 207 1.65 -6.50 8.06
N PHE A 208 0.41 -6.17 7.71
CA PHE A 208 -0.40 -6.97 6.80
C PHE A 208 0.21 -7.06 5.41
N LEU A 209 0.67 -5.93 4.85
CA LEU A 209 1.32 -5.90 3.54
C LEU A 209 2.61 -6.75 3.48
N ILE A 210 3.34 -6.85 4.61
CA ILE A 210 4.58 -7.64 4.69
C ILE A 210 4.29 -9.12 4.96
N ASN A 211 3.38 -9.41 5.90
CA ASN A 211 3.21 -10.76 6.46
C ASN A 211 1.99 -11.49 5.90
N GLY A 212 1.12 -10.82 5.13
CA GLY A 212 -0.10 -11.40 4.57
C GLY A 212 -1.14 -11.83 5.61
N VAL A 213 -1.02 -11.43 6.88
CA VAL A 213 -1.96 -11.79 7.96
C VAL A 213 -2.22 -10.57 8.83
N TRP A 214 -3.50 -10.25 9.05
CA TRP A 214 -3.86 -9.05 9.80
C TRP A 214 -3.59 -9.28 11.28
N ARG A 215 -2.95 -8.31 11.94
CA ARG A 215 -2.70 -8.35 13.37
C ARG A 215 -2.61 -6.95 13.95
N LYS A 216 -2.94 -6.84 15.23
CA LYS A 216 -2.70 -5.62 15.99
C LYS A 216 -1.21 -5.39 16.20
N VAL A 217 -0.75 -4.17 15.98
CA VAL A 217 0.65 -3.78 16.10
C VAL A 217 0.79 -2.74 17.19
N ARG A 218 1.59 -3.06 18.21
CA ARG A 218 1.87 -2.09 19.29
C ARG A 218 2.68 -0.92 18.73
N PHE A 219 2.45 0.26 19.29
CA PHE A 219 3.27 1.42 18.97
C PHE A 219 4.75 1.13 19.29
N PRO A 220 5.65 1.17 18.28
CA PRO A 220 7.00 0.69 18.44
C PRO A 220 7.86 1.67 19.24
N THR A 221 8.73 1.14 20.09
CA THR A 221 9.75 1.91 20.83
C THR A 221 11.09 2.00 20.09
N GLY A 222 11.18 1.38 18.91
CA GLY A 222 12.40 1.29 18.09
C GLY A 222 12.09 1.19 16.60
N PRO A 223 13.08 0.87 15.75
CA PRO A 223 12.89 0.86 14.30
C PRO A 223 11.89 -0.22 13.85
N ALA A 224 10.78 0.20 13.24
CA ALA A 224 9.66 -0.70 12.95
C ALA A 224 10.02 -1.79 11.91
N HIS A 225 10.94 -1.52 10.96
CA HIS A 225 11.43 -2.55 10.04
C HIS A 225 11.99 -3.81 10.71
N ARG A 226 12.39 -3.74 11.99
CA ARG A 226 12.90 -4.91 12.73
C ARG A 226 11.79 -5.72 13.42
N THR A 227 10.61 -5.13 13.61
CA THR A 227 9.52 -5.70 14.42
C THR A 227 8.24 -5.98 13.62
N LEU A 228 8.05 -5.28 12.50
CA LEU A 228 6.93 -5.50 11.59
C LEU A 228 7.01 -6.86 10.91
N PRO A 229 8.15 -7.31 10.36
CA PRO A 229 8.25 -8.63 9.76
C PRO A 229 8.18 -9.72 10.83
N ASP A 230 7.23 -10.63 10.70
CA ASP A 230 7.10 -11.81 11.57
C ASP A 230 6.86 -13.11 10.78
N ALA A 231 6.82 -13.03 9.45
CA ALA A 231 6.80 -14.15 8.54
C ALA A 231 8.15 -14.34 7.83
N ARG A 232 8.43 -15.58 7.44
CA ARG A 232 9.51 -15.93 6.52
C ARG A 232 8.94 -15.95 5.10
N LEU A 233 9.51 -15.12 4.22
CA LEU A 233 9.09 -15.00 2.82
C LEU A 233 10.05 -15.74 1.90
N THR A 234 9.52 -16.57 1.01
CA THR A 234 10.30 -17.26 -0.02
C THR A 234 9.70 -17.00 -1.39
N PHE A 235 10.47 -16.38 -2.28
CA PHE A 235 10.05 -16.08 -3.65
C PHE A 235 10.60 -17.13 -4.62
N GLY A 236 9.76 -17.59 -5.55
CA GLY A 236 10.18 -18.51 -6.61
C GLY A 236 9.12 -18.70 -7.68
N GLY A 237 9.50 -18.62 -8.96
CA GLY A 237 8.61 -18.92 -10.09
C GLY A 237 7.35 -18.03 -10.18
N GLY A 238 7.42 -16.76 -9.74
CA GLY A 238 6.27 -15.85 -9.69
C GLY A 238 5.35 -16.04 -8.47
N LEU A 239 5.68 -16.99 -7.61
CA LEU A 239 4.97 -17.30 -6.38
C LEU A 239 5.76 -16.85 -5.16
N LEU A 240 5.01 -16.51 -4.11
CA LEU A 240 5.49 -16.13 -2.80
C LEU A 240 4.93 -17.12 -1.77
N GLU A 241 5.81 -17.83 -1.07
CA GLU A 241 5.44 -18.57 0.14
C GLU A 241 5.65 -17.66 1.37
N ILE A 242 4.61 -17.53 2.18
CA ILE A 242 4.57 -16.80 3.43
C ILE A 242 4.43 -17.82 4.56
N GLN A 243 5.50 -18.01 5.34
CA GLN A 243 5.50 -18.92 6.47
C GLN A 243 5.52 -18.15 7.79
N GLN A 244 4.44 -18.27 8.57
CA GLN A 244 4.32 -17.68 9.91
C GLN A 244 4.14 -18.79 10.96
N GLY A 245 5.25 -19.20 11.58
CA GLY A 245 5.29 -20.39 12.42
C GLY A 245 4.97 -21.67 11.63
N GLU A 246 3.91 -22.37 12.01
CA GLU A 246 3.42 -23.56 11.30
C GLU A 246 2.46 -23.23 10.15
N ARG A 247 1.93 -22.01 10.10
CA ARG A 247 1.02 -21.59 9.04
C ARG A 247 1.80 -21.25 7.78
N ARG A 248 1.29 -21.70 6.64
CA ARG A 248 1.78 -21.35 5.31
C ARG A 248 0.64 -20.76 4.51
N ARG A 249 0.96 -19.71 3.76
CA ARG A 249 0.07 -19.09 2.80
C ARG A 249 0.88 -18.80 1.54
N TYR A 250 0.22 -18.83 0.39
CA TYR A 250 0.85 -18.58 -0.88
C TYR A 250 0.24 -17.33 -1.52
N ALA A 251 1.05 -16.60 -2.29
CA ALA A 251 0.57 -15.50 -3.12
C ALA A 251 1.20 -15.56 -4.51
N SER A 252 0.43 -15.23 -5.54
CA SER A 252 0.90 -15.06 -6.90
C SER A 252 1.02 -13.57 -7.15
N MET A 253 2.18 -13.14 -7.64
CA MET A 253 2.48 -11.74 -7.88
C MET A 253 2.24 -11.41 -9.35
N LEU A 254 1.26 -10.56 -9.59
CA LEU A 254 0.86 -10.10 -10.92
C LEU A 254 1.14 -8.60 -11.07
N SER A 255 1.40 -8.18 -12.31
CA SER A 255 1.54 -6.77 -12.68
C SER A 255 0.93 -6.55 -14.07
N ILE A 256 0.48 -5.33 -14.33
CA ILE A 256 -0.03 -4.94 -15.64
C ILE A 256 1.16 -4.47 -16.47
N LYS A 257 1.42 -5.16 -17.58
CA LYS A 257 2.49 -4.81 -18.51
C LYS A 257 2.07 -3.68 -19.45
N GLU A 258 0.82 -3.70 -19.88
CA GLU A 258 0.26 -2.77 -20.85
C GLU A 258 -1.21 -2.54 -20.50
N PHE A 259 -1.64 -1.29 -20.59
CA PHE A 259 -3.05 -0.92 -20.46
C PHE A 259 -3.69 -0.86 -21.84
N ALA A 260 -4.99 -1.09 -21.89
CA ALA A 260 -5.75 -0.91 -23.11
C ALA A 260 -5.69 0.54 -23.62
N GLY A 261 -6.03 0.72 -24.90
CA GLY A 261 -5.96 2.02 -25.57
C GLY A 261 -6.85 3.10 -24.96
N GLN A 262 -7.88 2.73 -24.19
CA GLN A 262 -8.70 3.63 -23.38
C GLN A 262 -8.86 3.02 -21.97
N VAL A 263 -8.69 3.85 -20.95
CA VAL A 263 -8.89 3.46 -19.54
C VAL A 263 -9.94 4.38 -18.94
N GLU A 264 -10.94 3.80 -18.30
CA GLU A 264 -12.06 4.53 -17.70
C GLU A 264 -12.15 4.21 -16.19
N PRO A 265 -12.81 5.08 -15.39
CA PRO A 265 -13.11 4.76 -14.01
C PRO A 265 -13.84 3.41 -13.91
N GLY A 266 -13.25 2.46 -13.19
CA GLY A 266 -13.83 1.13 -13.02
C GLY A 266 -13.23 0.02 -13.90
N THR A 267 -12.25 0.30 -14.77
CA THR A 267 -11.57 -0.74 -15.57
C THR A 267 -11.01 -1.90 -14.73
N LEU A 268 -10.62 -1.65 -13.47
CA LEU A 268 -10.12 -2.67 -12.53
C LEU A 268 -11.23 -3.21 -11.59
N GLY A 269 -12.49 -2.91 -11.90
CA GLY A 269 -13.67 -3.24 -11.12
C GLY A 269 -13.99 -4.74 -11.13
N ALA A 270 -13.61 -5.47 -12.19
CA ALA A 270 -13.85 -6.91 -12.29
C ALA A 270 -13.20 -7.71 -11.14
N LEU A 271 -12.10 -7.22 -10.58
CA LEU A 271 -11.47 -7.80 -9.38
C LEU A 271 -12.38 -7.77 -8.14
N LEU A 272 -13.44 -6.95 -8.11
CA LEU A 272 -14.39 -6.93 -6.99
C LEU A 272 -15.31 -8.16 -6.98
N TYR A 273 -15.42 -8.86 -8.10
CA TYR A 273 -16.22 -10.10 -8.25
C TYR A 273 -15.42 -11.37 -7.95
N GLU A 274 -14.10 -11.26 -7.80
CA GLU A 274 -13.22 -12.42 -7.56
C GLU A 274 -13.42 -12.99 -6.16
N ASP A 275 -13.72 -14.29 -6.05
CA ASP A 275 -13.73 -15.01 -4.76
C ASP A 275 -12.31 -15.45 -4.35
N SER A 276 -11.40 -14.49 -4.32
CA SER A 276 -10.02 -14.67 -3.89
C SER A 276 -9.56 -13.50 -3.05
N GLU A 277 -8.82 -13.78 -1.98
CA GLU A 277 -8.22 -12.70 -1.22
C GLU A 277 -7.04 -12.11 -2.01
N TYR A 278 -6.91 -10.79 -2.05
CA TYR A 278 -5.80 -10.13 -2.70
C TYR A 278 -5.40 -8.80 -2.06
N ILE A 279 -4.18 -8.39 -2.34
CA ILE A 279 -3.70 -7.02 -2.13
C ILE A 279 -3.39 -6.43 -3.49
N GLU A 280 -4.18 -5.45 -3.87
CA GLU A 280 -3.85 -4.58 -4.99
C GLU A 280 -3.09 -3.36 -4.45
N THR A 281 -1.96 -3.05 -5.07
CA THR A 281 -1.17 -1.86 -4.79
C THR A 281 -0.92 -1.10 -6.06
N GLN A 282 -1.40 0.14 -6.10
CA GLN A 282 -1.05 1.11 -7.12
C GLN A 282 -0.18 2.19 -6.49
N SER A 283 0.82 2.67 -7.22
CA SER A 283 1.61 3.82 -6.78
C SER A 283 1.82 4.80 -7.91
N PHE A 284 1.79 6.09 -7.58
CA PHE A 284 2.06 7.17 -8.52
C PHE A 284 3.03 8.17 -7.90
N SER A 285 4.13 8.43 -8.58
CA SER A 285 5.13 9.43 -8.20
C SER A 285 5.21 10.51 -9.27
N SER A 286 4.63 11.67 -8.97
CA SER A 286 4.61 12.82 -9.87
C SER A 286 6.02 13.29 -10.25
N LEU A 287 6.22 13.63 -11.52
CA LEU A 287 7.44 14.25 -12.01
C LEU A 287 7.35 15.78 -11.89
N PRO A 288 8.46 16.48 -11.64
CA PRO A 288 8.52 17.93 -11.84
C PRO A 288 8.12 18.26 -13.27
N ARG A 289 7.26 19.26 -13.44
CA ARG A 289 6.69 19.62 -14.75
C ARG A 289 7.73 19.79 -15.86
N ARG A 290 8.87 20.42 -15.59
CA ARG A 290 9.97 20.56 -16.57
C ARG A 290 10.51 19.21 -17.06
N GLN A 291 10.61 18.22 -16.16
CA GLN A 291 11.08 16.87 -16.52
C GLN A 291 10.01 16.12 -17.32
N ALA A 292 8.74 16.26 -16.94
CA ALA A 292 7.62 15.70 -17.68
C ALA A 292 7.55 16.23 -19.13
N MET A 293 7.65 17.56 -19.31
CA MET A 293 7.71 18.18 -20.65
C MET A 293 8.88 17.64 -21.46
N ALA A 294 10.07 17.56 -20.87
CA ALA A 294 11.25 17.05 -21.55
C ALA A 294 11.10 15.58 -21.96
N ALA A 295 10.45 14.75 -21.14
CA ALA A 295 10.19 13.35 -21.44
C ALA A 295 9.23 13.20 -22.64
N LEU A 296 8.12 13.95 -22.65
CA LEU A 296 7.18 13.95 -23.78
C LEU A 296 7.80 14.51 -25.07
N THR A 297 8.58 15.60 -24.99
CA THR A 297 9.31 16.13 -26.15
C THR A 297 10.28 15.09 -26.71
N THR A 298 11.02 14.40 -25.84
CA THR A 298 11.95 13.34 -26.26
C THR A 298 11.19 12.20 -26.95
N GLN A 299 10.06 11.77 -26.40
CA GLN A 299 9.24 10.72 -26.99
C GLN A 299 8.67 11.12 -28.36
N ARG A 300 8.21 12.36 -28.51
CA ARG A 300 7.77 12.91 -29.81
C ARG A 300 8.90 12.91 -30.83
N ASP A 301 10.07 13.41 -30.44
CA ASP A 301 11.22 13.53 -31.35
C ASP A 301 11.73 12.13 -31.76
N GLN A 302 11.63 11.13 -30.87
CA GLN A 302 11.91 9.72 -31.20
C GLN A 302 10.92 9.14 -32.20
N LEU A 303 9.62 9.45 -32.05
CA LEU A 303 8.61 9.04 -33.04
C LEU A 303 8.86 9.71 -34.39
N LEU A 304 9.11 11.02 -34.43
CA LEU A 304 9.44 11.73 -35.68
C LEU A 304 10.67 11.18 -36.39
N ALA A 305 11.64 10.65 -35.65
CA ALA A 305 12.83 10.03 -36.20
C ALA A 305 12.62 8.57 -36.67
N SER A 306 11.45 7.98 -36.41
CA SER A 306 11.10 6.62 -36.83
C SER A 306 10.33 6.64 -38.15
N ASP A 307 10.72 5.78 -39.09
CA ASP A 307 10.03 5.64 -40.39
C ASP A 307 8.62 5.04 -40.29
N ASP A 308 8.25 4.48 -39.12
CA ASP A 308 6.93 3.85 -38.85
C ASP A 308 6.02 4.71 -37.95
N ALA A 309 6.29 6.02 -37.84
CA ALA A 309 5.53 6.90 -36.96
C ALA A 309 4.08 7.11 -37.43
N VAL A 310 3.12 6.83 -36.55
CA VAL A 310 1.71 7.13 -36.80
C VAL A 310 1.47 8.62 -36.54
N VAL A 311 1.09 9.38 -37.59
CA VAL A 311 0.88 10.85 -37.50
C VAL A 311 -0.04 11.24 -36.34
N SER A 312 -1.12 10.50 -36.12
CA SER A 312 -2.06 10.77 -35.03
C SER A 312 -1.45 10.64 -33.63
N GLN A 313 -0.40 9.82 -33.44
CA GLN A 313 0.31 9.73 -32.16
C GLN A 313 1.16 10.97 -31.91
N ILE A 314 1.78 11.53 -32.95
CA ILE A 314 2.56 12.77 -32.83
C ILE A 314 1.63 13.93 -32.47
N GLU A 315 0.50 14.06 -33.18
CA GLU A 315 -0.53 15.07 -32.87
C GLU A 315 -1.05 14.92 -31.44
N ALA A 316 -1.29 13.68 -30.98
CA ALA A 316 -1.71 13.42 -29.60
C ALA A 316 -0.66 13.84 -28.57
N ILE A 317 0.65 13.65 -28.85
CA ILE A 317 1.71 14.12 -27.95
C ILE A 317 1.80 15.64 -27.94
N ASP A 318 1.63 16.31 -29.09
CA ASP A 318 1.61 17.78 -29.12
C ASP A 318 0.44 18.35 -28.31
N VAL A 319 -0.76 17.77 -28.43
CA VAL A 319 -1.90 18.11 -27.55
C VAL A 319 -1.56 17.84 -26.07
N ALA A 320 -0.92 16.72 -25.76
CA ALA A 320 -0.53 16.40 -24.39
C ALA A 320 0.53 17.38 -23.83
N LEU A 321 1.44 17.88 -24.66
CA LEU A 321 2.43 18.90 -24.28
C LEU A 321 1.74 20.20 -23.89
N ASP A 322 0.76 20.65 -24.67
CA ASP A 322 -0.02 21.85 -24.38
C ASP A 322 -0.84 21.68 -23.09
N GLN A 323 -1.53 20.55 -22.93
CA GLN A 323 -2.33 20.27 -21.73
C GLN A 323 -1.47 20.15 -20.45
N LEU A 324 -0.29 19.53 -20.54
CA LEU A 324 0.69 19.50 -19.45
C LEU A 324 1.23 20.91 -19.16
N GLY A 325 1.41 21.71 -20.21
CA GLY A 325 1.69 23.15 -20.20
C GLY A 325 0.58 23.99 -19.54
N ASP A 326 -0.66 23.57 -19.59
CA ASP A 326 -1.74 24.28 -18.90
C ASP A 326 -2.02 23.71 -17.51
N GLY A 327 -1.35 22.61 -17.14
CA GLY A 327 -1.55 21.95 -15.85
C GLY A 327 -2.86 21.16 -15.77
N GLN A 328 -3.43 20.78 -16.92
CA GLN A 328 -4.66 19.99 -16.98
C GLN A 328 -4.46 18.55 -16.48
N PHE A 329 -3.24 18.02 -16.60
CA PHE A 329 -2.83 16.75 -15.99
C PHE A 329 -1.38 16.84 -15.48
N VAL A 330 -0.98 15.83 -14.70
CA VAL A 330 0.39 15.65 -14.21
C VAL A 330 0.91 14.30 -14.69
N MET A 331 2.14 14.28 -15.17
CA MET A 331 2.85 13.06 -15.55
C MET A 331 3.68 12.54 -14.38
N GLY A 332 3.84 11.23 -14.28
CA GLY A 332 4.57 10.59 -13.21
C GLY A 332 4.95 9.15 -13.53
N GLU A 333 5.71 8.55 -12.62
CA GLU A 333 5.95 7.11 -12.64
C GLU A 333 4.77 6.40 -11.97
N TYR A 334 4.21 5.41 -12.67
CA TYR A 334 3.12 4.60 -12.17
C TYR A 334 3.57 3.13 -12.03
N SER A 335 3.12 2.47 -10.96
CA SER A 335 3.35 1.04 -10.75
C SER A 335 2.08 0.38 -10.26
N TYR A 336 1.82 -0.82 -10.77
CA TYR A 336 0.72 -1.67 -10.39
C TYR A 336 1.25 -3.04 -9.93
N THR A 337 0.76 -3.54 -8.81
CA THR A 337 1.02 -4.90 -8.34
C THR A 337 -0.23 -5.50 -7.72
N LEU A 338 -0.51 -6.76 -8.02
CA LEU A 338 -1.60 -7.53 -7.44
C LEU A 338 -1.05 -8.82 -6.85
N ALA A 339 -1.17 -8.98 -5.54
CA ALA A 339 -0.81 -10.20 -4.82
C ALA A 339 -2.08 -11.01 -4.54
N VAL A 340 -2.31 -12.10 -5.29
CA VAL A 340 -3.50 -12.95 -5.14
C VAL A 340 -3.17 -14.15 -4.26
N PHE A 341 -3.92 -14.36 -3.18
CA PHE A 341 -3.63 -15.37 -2.17
C PHE A 341 -4.30 -16.73 -2.43
N GLY A 342 -3.62 -17.80 -2.01
CA GLY A 342 -4.12 -19.17 -1.95
C GLY A 342 -3.54 -19.95 -0.77
N ASP A 343 -4.23 -21.00 -0.35
CA ASP A 343 -3.76 -21.90 0.72
C ASP A 343 -2.80 -22.96 0.17
N THR A 344 -2.83 -23.19 -1.15
CA THR A 344 -1.89 -24.05 -1.87
C THR A 344 -1.34 -23.37 -3.12
N LEU A 345 -0.21 -23.86 -3.63
CA LEU A 345 0.40 -23.36 -4.87
C LEU A 345 -0.54 -23.49 -6.08
N ASP A 346 -1.28 -24.60 -6.18
CA ASP A 346 -2.22 -24.86 -7.28
C ASP A 346 -3.42 -23.90 -7.24
N GLU A 347 -4.02 -23.74 -6.06
CA GLU A 347 -5.11 -22.79 -5.85
C GLU A 347 -4.69 -21.35 -6.16
N CYS A 348 -3.49 -20.98 -5.70
CA CYS A 348 -2.89 -19.68 -5.97
C CYS A 348 -2.73 -19.40 -7.47
N GLY A 349 -2.27 -20.40 -8.24
CA GLY A 349 -2.15 -20.31 -9.69
C GLY A 349 -3.50 -20.17 -10.40
N LYS A 350 -4.51 -20.94 -9.97
CA LYS A 350 -5.88 -20.86 -10.52
C LYS A 350 -6.54 -19.51 -10.27
N ARG A 351 -6.46 -18.99 -9.03
CA ARG A 351 -6.99 -17.68 -8.67
C ARG A 351 -6.30 -16.55 -9.42
N ALA A 352 -4.98 -16.63 -9.56
CA ALA A 352 -4.22 -15.67 -10.36
C ALA A 352 -4.67 -15.67 -11.84
N ALA A 353 -4.88 -16.85 -12.42
CA ALA A 353 -5.40 -16.96 -13.79
C ALA A 353 -6.82 -16.38 -13.93
N SER A 354 -7.70 -16.60 -12.95
CA SER A 354 -9.03 -15.99 -12.90
C SER A 354 -8.96 -14.47 -12.90
N ALA A 355 -8.17 -13.90 -11.97
CA ALA A 355 -7.98 -12.46 -11.87
C ALA A 355 -7.42 -11.83 -13.16
N VAL A 356 -6.50 -12.52 -13.85
CA VAL A 356 -5.99 -12.09 -15.17
C VAL A 356 -7.10 -12.13 -16.22
N GLY A 357 -7.92 -13.19 -16.25
CA GLY A 357 -9.07 -13.29 -17.16
C GLY A 357 -10.06 -12.14 -16.95
N ALA A 358 -10.45 -11.89 -15.70
CA ALA A 358 -11.38 -10.83 -15.31
C ALA A 358 -10.88 -9.43 -15.73
N LEU A 359 -9.60 -9.15 -15.51
CA LEU A 359 -8.99 -7.90 -15.94
C LEU A 359 -8.93 -7.78 -17.47
N THR A 360 -8.56 -8.87 -18.16
CA THR A 360 -8.44 -8.87 -19.63
C THR A 360 -9.78 -8.60 -20.30
N GLU A 361 -10.86 -9.21 -19.82
CA GLU A 361 -12.22 -9.00 -20.35
C GLU A 361 -12.74 -7.56 -20.17
N THR A 362 -12.28 -6.86 -19.13
CA THR A 362 -12.71 -5.48 -18.84
C THR A 362 -11.83 -4.44 -19.52
N THR A 363 -10.58 -4.80 -19.85
CA THR A 363 -9.65 -3.93 -20.57
C THR A 363 -9.74 -4.09 -22.10
N ALA A 364 -10.20 -5.23 -22.61
CA ALA A 364 -10.38 -5.45 -24.04
C ALA A 364 -11.57 -4.64 -24.59
#